data_AF-A0A2A5X453-F1
#
_entry.id   AF-A0A2A5X453-F1
#
_cell.length_a   1.000
_cell.length_b   1.000
_cell.length_c   1.000
_cell.angle_alpha   90.00
_cell.angle_beta   90.00
_cell.angle_gamma   90.00
#
_symmetry.space_group_name_H-M   'P 1'
#
loop_
_entity.id
_entity.type
_entity.pdbx_description
1 polymer ?
#
loop_
_entity_poly.entity_id
_entity_poly.type
_entity_poly.pdbx_seq_one_letter_code
_entity_poly.pdbx_strand_id
1 'polypeptide(L)'
;MSVTLLFGLHISVLWYQGLTLFDHFIIPSYLFNTFITLVFFTALLFSSRVKNLFLGWVFFVTMGLKFLVFFFLIYPLFLSDGALQKIEFFTFFTPYSLCLIIEIHQLSKILNTNT
;
A
#
# COMPACT_ATOMS: atom_id res chain seq x y z
N MET A 1 5.23 8.20 -10.04
CA MET A 1 3.96 8.76 -9.52
C MET A 1 4.00 8.68 -8.01
N SER A 2 4.00 9.82 -7.32
CA SER A 2 4.13 9.88 -5.86
C SER A 2 2.77 9.66 -5.18
N VAL A 3 2.76 9.06 -3.98
CA VAL A 3 1.52 8.79 -3.22
C VAL A 3 0.70 10.08 -2.99
N THR A 4 1.35 11.22 -2.84
CA THR A 4 0.72 12.55 -2.71
C THR A 4 -0.03 12.99 -3.97
N LEU A 5 0.51 12.69 -5.17
CA LEU A 5 -0.18 12.97 -6.44
C LEU A 5 -1.42 12.08 -6.61
N LEU A 6 -1.31 10.82 -6.20
CA LEU A 6 -2.45 9.89 -6.20
C LEU A 6 -3.52 10.33 -5.20
N PHE A 7 -3.13 10.82 -4.03
CA PHE A 7 -4.07 11.38 -3.05
C PHE A 7 -4.82 12.58 -3.63
N GLY A 8 -4.10 13.51 -4.27
CA GLY A 8 -4.72 14.66 -4.95
C GLY A 8 -5.75 14.23 -6.01
N LEU A 9 -5.39 13.27 -6.88
CA LEU A 9 -6.30 12.72 -7.88
C LEU A 9 -7.53 12.06 -7.26
N HIS A 10 -7.35 11.29 -6.17
CA HIS A 10 -8.45 10.64 -5.47
C HIS A 10 -9.46 11.65 -4.93
N ILE A 11 -8.97 12.71 -4.29
CA ILE A 11 -9.81 13.80 -3.78
C ILE A 11 -10.51 14.53 -4.94
N SER A 12 -9.84 14.76 -6.07
CA SER A 12 -10.47 15.37 -7.25
C SER A 12 -11.61 14.51 -7.83
N VAL A 13 -11.45 13.18 -7.85
CA VAL A 13 -12.50 12.25 -8.30
C VAL A 13 -13.69 12.27 -7.34
N LEU A 14 -13.45 12.23 -6.02
CA LEU A 14 -14.50 12.33 -5.01
C LEU A 14 -15.27 13.65 -5.13
N TRP A 15 -14.55 14.75 -5.35
CA TRP A 15 -15.14 16.07 -5.58
C TRP A 15 -16.04 16.10 -6.81
N TYR A 16 -15.59 15.52 -7.94
CA TYR A 16 -16.39 15.45 -9.17
C TYR A 16 -17.66 14.61 -9.00
N GLN A 17 -17.63 13.58 -8.16
CA GLN A 17 -18.77 12.70 -7.86
C GLN A 17 -19.71 13.26 -6.78
N GLY A 18 -19.38 14.40 -6.18
CA GLY A 18 -20.16 14.99 -5.08
C GLY A 18 -20.11 14.16 -3.79
N LEU A 19 -19.14 13.26 -3.66
CA LEU A 19 -18.95 12.42 -2.48
C LEU A 19 -18.17 13.17 -1.39
N THR A 20 -18.29 12.70 -0.16
CA THR A 20 -17.59 13.27 0.99
C THR A 20 -16.07 13.07 0.87
N LEU A 21 -15.32 14.18 0.94
CA LEU A 21 -13.88 14.21 0.58
C LEU A 21 -12.96 13.47 1.56
N PHE A 22 -13.32 13.46 2.84
CA PHE A 22 -12.47 12.93 3.93
C PHE A 22 -13.11 11.74 4.66
N ASP A 23 -14.19 11.21 4.11
CA ASP A 23 -14.92 10.09 4.68
C ASP A 23 -14.28 8.76 4.27
N HIS A 24 -14.87 7.65 4.71
CA HIS A 24 -14.47 6.30 4.29
C HIS A 24 -12.99 5.99 4.58
N PHE A 25 -12.48 6.56 5.67
CA PHE A 25 -11.14 6.28 6.18
C PHE A 25 -10.01 6.52 5.14
N ILE A 26 -10.15 7.55 4.29
CA ILE A 26 -9.17 7.88 3.25
C ILE A 26 -7.81 8.28 3.83
N ILE A 27 -7.78 9.15 4.83
CA ILE A 27 -6.54 9.58 5.48
C ILE A 27 -5.83 8.39 6.13
N PRO A 28 -6.46 7.59 7.03
CA PRO A 28 -5.78 6.45 7.63
C PRO A 28 -5.37 5.41 6.59
N SER A 29 -6.13 5.21 5.51
CA SER A 29 -5.75 4.30 4.42
C SER A 29 -4.44 4.72 3.73
N TYR A 30 -4.29 6.01 3.40
CA TYR A 30 -3.06 6.52 2.77
C TYR A 30 -1.87 6.54 3.74
N LEU A 31 -2.11 6.96 4.99
CA LEU A 31 -1.07 6.99 6.02
C LEU A 31 -0.55 5.58 6.31
N PHE A 32 -1.46 4.63 6.53
CA PHE A 32 -1.13 3.23 6.78
C PHE A 32 -0.36 2.63 5.61
N ASN A 33 -0.84 2.79 4.38
CA ASN A 33 -0.18 2.24 3.19
C ASN A 33 1.21 2.83 2.99
N THR A 34 1.39 4.13 3.21
CA THR A 34 2.71 4.77 3.10
C THR A 34 3.67 4.25 4.17
N PHE A 35 3.21 4.19 5.42
CA PHE A 35 4.01 3.74 6.55
C PHE A 35 4.43 2.28 6.43
N ILE A 36 3.48 1.38 6.16
CA ILE A 36 3.75 -0.06 6.08
C ILE A 36 4.67 -0.38 4.88
N THR A 37 4.49 0.33 3.76
CA THR A 37 5.40 0.27 2.60
C THR A 37 6.81 0.69 2.98
N LEU A 38 6.97 1.79 3.73
CA LEU A 38 8.29 2.24 4.16
C LEU A 38 8.98 1.22 5.08
N VAL A 39 8.25 0.66 6.04
CA VAL A 39 8.77 -0.38 6.94
C VAL A 39 9.22 -1.61 6.16
N PHE A 40 8.40 -2.11 5.24
CA PHE A 40 8.72 -3.30 4.48
C PHE A 40 9.80 -3.08 3.42
N PHE A 41 9.77 -1.94 2.74
CA PHE A 41 10.80 -1.59 1.77
C PHE A 41 12.17 -1.41 2.43
N THR A 42 12.24 -0.79 3.62
CA THR A 42 13.50 -0.68 4.37
C THR A 42 14.01 -2.06 4.84
N ALA A 43 13.12 -2.94 5.31
CA ALA A 43 13.47 -4.32 5.64
C ALA A 43 14.01 -5.09 4.41
N LEU A 44 13.40 -4.88 3.25
CA LEU A 44 13.84 -5.47 1.99
C LEU A 44 15.23 -4.96 1.56
N LEU A 45 15.47 -3.64 1.64
CA LEU A 45 16.78 -3.05 1.34
C LEU A 45 17.88 -3.53 2.30
N PHE A 46 17.54 -3.78 3.57
CA PHE A 46 18.49 -4.37 4.50
C PHE A 46 18.81 -5.81 4.11
N SER A 47 17.78 -6.60 3.77
CA SER A 47 17.93 -7.99 3.33
C SER A 47 18.74 -8.12 2.02
N SER A 48 18.62 -7.15 1.10
CA SER A 48 19.36 -7.15 -0.17
C SER A 48 20.88 -7.04 0.02
N ARG A 49 21.34 -6.47 1.13
CA ARG A 49 22.78 -6.37 1.42
C ARG A 49 23.39 -7.70 1.90
N VAL A 50 22.57 -8.61 2.43
CA VAL A 50 23.05 -9.84 3.07
C VAL A 50 23.03 -11.02 2.10
N LYS A 51 21.91 -11.26 1.40
CA LYS A 51 21.77 -12.38 0.45
C LYS A 51 20.81 -12.02 -0.70
N ASN A 52 21.35 -11.71 -1.88
CA ASN A 52 20.56 -11.38 -3.07
C ASN A 52 19.67 -12.55 -3.57
N LEU A 53 20.10 -13.80 -3.38
CA LEU A 53 19.43 -14.97 -3.95
C LEU A 53 18.00 -15.22 -3.43
N PHE A 54 17.69 -14.80 -2.20
CA PHE A 54 16.38 -15.01 -1.55
C PHE A 54 15.50 -13.76 -1.53
N LEU A 55 15.96 -12.65 -2.13
CA LEU A 55 15.30 -11.36 -1.99
C LEU A 55 13.89 -11.35 -2.60
N GLY A 56 13.69 -12.07 -3.71
CA GLY A 56 12.36 -12.28 -4.30
C GLY A 56 11.41 -13.02 -3.36
N TRP A 57 11.89 -14.06 -2.67
CA TRP A 57 11.09 -14.80 -1.69
C TRP A 57 10.71 -13.93 -0.48
N VAL A 58 11.67 -13.16 0.05
CA VAL A 58 11.42 -12.21 1.13
C VAL A 58 10.36 -11.20 0.71
N PHE A 59 10.43 -10.68 -0.52
CA PHE A 59 9.42 -9.78 -1.06
C PHE A 59 8.02 -10.41 -1.14
N PHE A 60 7.89 -11.64 -1.65
CA PHE A 60 6.60 -12.31 -1.73
C PHE A 60 5.95 -12.50 -0.35
N VAL A 61 6.73 -12.96 0.64
CA VAL A 61 6.25 -13.11 2.02
C VAL A 61 5.85 -11.75 2.60
N THR A 62 6.66 -10.73 2.36
CA THR A 62 6.43 -9.36 2.82
C THR A 62 5.15 -8.75 2.23
N MET A 63 4.92 -8.92 0.93
CA MET A 63 3.70 -8.48 0.26
C MET A 63 2.46 -9.18 0.83
N GLY A 64 2.52 -10.50 1.00
CA GLY A 64 1.44 -11.27 1.63
C GLY A 64 1.20 -10.85 3.09
N LEU A 65 2.26 -10.58 3.85
CA LEU A 65 2.15 -10.13 5.22
C LEU A 65 1.52 -8.74 5.32
N LYS A 66 1.93 -7.78 4.47
CA LYS A 66 1.34 -6.43 4.37
C LYS A 66 -0.17 -6.51 4.13
N PHE A 67 -0.59 -7.43 3.27
CA PHE A 67 -1.99 -7.73 3.02
C PHE A 67 -2.70 -8.34 4.24
N LEU A 68 -2.05 -9.23 4.99
CA LEU A 68 -2.61 -9.78 6.23
C LEU A 68 -2.73 -8.71 7.33
N VAL A 69 -1.77 -7.81 7.47
CA VAL A 69 -1.82 -6.73 8.47
C VAL A 69 -3.04 -5.82 8.24
N PHE A 70 -3.47 -5.63 6.99
CA PHE A 70 -4.74 -4.94 6.69
C PHE A 70 -5.94 -5.61 7.37
N PHE A 71 -6.04 -6.94 7.33
CA PHE A 71 -7.15 -7.67 7.97
C PHE A 71 -7.19 -7.51 9.49
N PHE A 72 -6.04 -7.31 10.13
CA PHE A 72 -5.99 -7.14 11.58
C PHE A 72 -6.21 -5.71 12.04
N LEU A 73 -5.74 -4.71 11.28
CA LEU A 73 -5.75 -3.31 11.72
C LEU A 73 -6.83 -2.45 11.07
N ILE A 74 -7.07 -2.62 9.76
CA ILE A 74 -7.93 -1.72 8.98
C ILE A 74 -9.29 -2.36 8.72
N TYR A 75 -9.35 -3.66 8.44
CA TYR A 75 -10.62 -4.35 8.20
C TYR A 75 -11.63 -4.23 9.36
N PRO A 76 -11.24 -4.31 10.65
CA PRO A 76 -12.18 -4.08 11.75
C PRO A 76 -12.69 -2.64 11.81
N LEU A 77 -11.90 -1.67 11.35
CA LEU A 77 -12.29 -0.26 11.29
C LEU A 77 -13.39 -0.03 10.25
N PHE A 78 -13.29 -0.69 9.09
CA PHE A 78 -14.29 -0.65 8.02
C PHE A 78 -15.54 -1.49 8.32
N LEU A 79 -15.52 -2.27 9.40
CA LEU A 79 -16.68 -3.04 9.86
C LEU A 79 -17.39 -2.36 11.03
N SER A 80 -16.88 -1.21 11.50
CA SER A 80 -17.40 -0.50 12.67
C SER A 80 -18.82 0.05 12.46
N ASP A 81 -19.17 0.35 11.22
CA ASP A 81 -20.46 0.79 10.70
C ASP A 81 -21.34 -0.38 10.22
N GLY A 82 -20.90 -1.63 10.43
CA GLY A 82 -21.71 -2.84 10.24
C GLY A 82 -21.75 -3.40 8.82
N ALA A 83 -21.18 -2.70 7.82
CA ALA A 83 -21.05 -3.20 6.46
C ALA A 83 -19.85 -2.57 5.74
N LEU A 84 -19.00 -3.42 5.14
CA LEU A 84 -17.88 -2.94 4.34
C LEU A 84 -18.39 -2.32 3.04
N GLN A 85 -18.14 -1.02 2.86
CA GLN A 85 -18.59 -0.32 1.68
C GLN A 85 -17.59 -0.49 0.54
N LYS A 86 -18.09 -0.65 -0.70
CA LYS A 86 -17.22 -0.78 -1.88
C LYS A 86 -16.25 0.40 -2.01
N ILE A 87 -16.70 1.60 -1.65
CA ILE A 87 -15.87 2.81 -1.68
C ILE A 87 -14.67 2.70 -0.74
N GLU A 88 -14.84 2.17 0.48
CA GLU A 88 -13.77 1.98 1.47
C GLU A 88 -12.73 0.97 0.98
N PHE A 89 -13.18 -0.11 0.34
CA PHE A 89 -12.30 -1.07 -0.32
C PHE A 89 -11.43 -0.38 -1.36
N PHE A 90 -12.03 0.38 -2.29
CA PHE A 90 -11.26 1.09 -3.31
C PHE A 90 -10.36 2.17 -2.71
N THR A 91 -10.83 2.85 -1.65
CA THR A 91 -10.08 3.86 -0.89
C THR A 91 -8.79 3.28 -0.30
N PHE A 92 -8.85 2.05 0.23
CA PHE A 92 -7.68 1.36 0.75
C PHE A 92 -6.78 0.78 -0.35
N PHE A 93 -7.37 0.09 -1.33
CA PHE A 93 -6.60 -0.67 -2.33
C PHE A 93 -5.95 0.22 -3.39
N THR A 94 -6.46 1.43 -3.63
CA THR A 94 -5.88 2.39 -4.59
C THR A 94 -4.43 2.77 -4.21
N PRO A 95 -4.16 3.35 -3.01
CA PRO A 95 -2.80 3.65 -2.59
C PRO A 95 -1.94 2.39 -2.36
N TYR A 96 -2.54 1.29 -1.88
CA TYR A 96 -1.84 0.00 -1.71
C TYR A 96 -1.22 -0.50 -3.02
N SER A 97 -2.03 -0.54 -4.08
CA SER A 97 -1.62 -1.05 -5.40
C SER A 97 -0.50 -0.20 -6.00
N LEU A 98 -0.60 1.13 -5.88
CA LEU A 98 0.44 2.04 -6.33
C LEU A 98 1.76 1.80 -5.59
N CYS A 99 1.72 1.66 -4.26
CA CYS A 99 2.90 1.37 -3.46
C CYS A 99 3.54 0.03 -3.85
N LEU A 100 2.73 -1.01 -4.05
CA LEU A 100 3.22 -2.31 -4.50
C LEU A 100 3.88 -2.25 -5.87
N ILE A 101 3.28 -1.56 -6.84
CA ILE A 101 3.87 -1.41 -8.18
C ILE A 101 5.24 -0.73 -8.08
N ILE A 102 5.37 0.29 -7.23
CA ILE A 102 6.65 0.95 -6.98
C ILE A 102 7.64 -0.01 -6.34
N GLU A 103 7.24 -0.77 -5.31
CA GLU A 103 8.10 -1.77 -4.65
C GLU A 103 8.59 -2.84 -5.64
N ILE A 104 7.70 -3.38 -6.49
CA ILE A 104 8.04 -4.36 -7.53
C ILE A 104 9.05 -3.77 -8.52
N HIS A 105 8.80 -2.55 -8.99
CA HIS A 105 9.71 -1.88 -9.93
C HIS A 105 11.10 -1.66 -9.32
N GLN A 106 11.17 -1.18 -8.08
CA GLN A 106 12.45 -0.99 -7.38
C GLN A 106 13.16 -2.33 -7.13
N LEU A 107 12.43 -3.35 -6.69
CA LEU A 107 12.98 -4.68 -6.48
C LEU A 107 13.53 -5.27 -7.78
N SER A 108 12.78 -5.17 -8.87
CA SER A 108 13.23 -5.65 -10.19
C SER A 108 14.53 -4.97 -10.59
N LYS A 109 14.68 -3.67 -10.33
CA LYS A 109 15.92 -2.94 -10.58
C LYS A 109 17.06 -3.46 -9.70
N ILE A 110 16.83 -3.67 -8.41
CA ILE A 110 17.84 -4.19 -7.46
C ILE A 110 18.30 -5.59 -7.89
N LEU A 111 17.38 -6.47 -8.25
CA LEU A 111 17.70 -7.83 -8.70
C LEU A 111 18.49 -7.83 -10.01
N ASN A 112 18.11 -6.99 -10.98
CA ASN A 112 18.75 -6.92 -12.30
C ASN A 112 20.06 -6.10 -12.32
N THR A 113 20.35 -5.32 -11.28
CA THR A 113 21.61 -4.57 -11.18
C THR A 113 22.75 -5.41 -10.56
N ASN A 114 22.39 -6.52 -9.89
CA ASN A 114 23.36 -7.43 -9.26
C ASN A 114 23.68 -8.67 -10.12
N THR A 115 23.30 -8.65 -11.41
CA THR A 115 23.67 -9.63 -12.45
C THR A 115 24.65 -9.00 -13.42
#